data_AF-A0A535UFE8-F1
#
_entry.id   AF-A0A535UFE8-F1
#
_cell.length_a   1.000
_cell.length_b   1.000
_cell.length_c   1.000
_cell.angle_alpha   90.00
_cell.angle_beta   90.00
_cell.angle_gamma   90.00
#
_symmetry.space_group_name_H-M   'P 1'
#
loop_
_entity.id
_entity.type
_entity.pdbx_description
1 polymer ?
#
loop_
_entity_poly.entity_id
_entity_poly.type
_entity_poly.pdbx_seq_one_letter_code
_entity_poly.pdbx_strand_id
1 'polypeptide(L)'
;ECEIAGGKPRGVALHVASSIMAAAQPGDVLVSSTVKDLVVGSGLEFGERGSREFAGLGMWSLYAAGTDQPLTTSTEPDRTTPSTSLSRREKEVAQLLAKGLSNREIAERLYLSERTVDNHVHHILDKLGFDSRVQVATWVAQK
;
A
#
# COMPACT_ATOMS: atom_id res chain seq x y z
N GLU A 1 8.88 -20.39 -8.04
CA GLU A 1 8.78 -21.62 -8.86
C GLU A 1 7.79 -22.59 -8.23
N CYS A 2 6.97 -23.26 -9.04
CA CYS A 2 6.02 -24.28 -8.60
C CYS A 2 6.32 -25.56 -9.40
N GLU A 3 6.65 -26.64 -8.71
CA GLU A 3 7.02 -27.92 -9.30
C GLU A 3 6.03 -29.01 -8.87
N ILE A 4 5.82 -30.03 -9.70
CA ILE A 4 5.02 -31.19 -9.33
C ILE A 4 5.96 -32.38 -9.12
N ALA A 5 6.03 -32.86 -7.87
CA ALA A 5 6.84 -34.02 -7.50
C ALA A 5 5.94 -35.10 -6.89
N GLY A 6 5.85 -36.26 -7.56
CA GLY A 6 5.04 -37.39 -7.10
C GLY A 6 3.53 -37.07 -7.05
N GLY A 7 3.03 -36.25 -7.97
CA GLY A 7 1.61 -35.88 -8.05
C GLY A 7 1.15 -34.83 -7.03
N LYS A 8 2.07 -34.23 -6.26
CA LYS A 8 1.77 -33.13 -5.33
C LYS A 8 2.52 -31.86 -5.74
N PRO A 9 1.84 -30.69 -5.74
CA PRO A 9 2.52 -29.41 -5.97
C PRO A 9 3.50 -29.13 -4.82
N ARG A 10 4.67 -28.57 -5.14
CA ARG A 10 5.75 -28.18 -4.23
C ARG A 10 6.44 -26.91 -4.75
N GLY A 11 7.28 -26.32 -3.91
CA GLY A 11 8.09 -25.16 -4.25
C GLY A 11 7.69 -23.88 -3.51
N VAL A 12 8.44 -22.80 -3.78
CA VAL A 12 8.29 -21.50 -3.11
C VAL A 12 6.87 -20.96 -3.23
N ALA A 13 6.21 -21.18 -4.37
CA ALA A 13 4.83 -20.75 -4.59
C ALA A 13 3.85 -21.38 -3.57
N LEU A 14 4.03 -22.66 -3.22
CA LEU A 14 3.17 -23.34 -2.24
C LEU A 14 3.42 -22.83 -0.81
N HIS A 15 4.68 -22.52 -0.48
CA HIS A 15 5.05 -21.97 0.82
C HIS A 15 4.45 -20.58 1.02
N VAL A 16 4.57 -19.72 0.00
CA VAL A 16 3.95 -18.39 -0.02
C VAL A 16 2.44 -18.51 0.10
N ALA A 17 1.79 -19.36 -0.69
CA ALA A 17 0.35 -19.57 -0.62
C ALA A 17 -0.12 -20.04 0.76
N SER A 18 0.59 -20.99 1.38
CA SER A 18 0.29 -21.47 2.74
C SER A 18 0.38 -20.35 3.78
N SER A 19 1.43 -19.54 3.72
CA SER A 19 1.65 -18.41 4.63
C SER A 19 0.62 -17.29 4.46
N ILE A 20 0.21 -17.01 3.21
CA ILE A 20 -0.89 -16.08 2.90
C ILE A 20 -2.22 -16.62 3.42
N MET A 21 -2.53 -17.90 3.17
CA MET A 21 -3.76 -18.53 3.65
C MET A 21 -3.86 -18.53 5.18
N ALA A 22 -2.74 -18.70 5.89
CA ALA A 22 -2.70 -18.59 7.35
C ALA A 22 -3.01 -17.18 7.89
N ALA A 23 -2.93 -16.14 7.05
CA ALA A 23 -3.30 -14.77 7.40
C ALA A 23 -4.71 -14.36 6.95
N ALA A 24 -5.34 -15.16 6.09
CA ALA A 24 -6.62 -14.85 5.46
C ALA A 24 -7.80 -15.30 6.32
N GLN A 25 -8.86 -14.48 6.35
CA GLN A 25 -10.18 -14.90 6.80
C GLN A 25 -11.05 -15.36 5.61
N PRO A 26 -12.12 -16.16 5.83
CA PRO A 26 -13.04 -16.52 4.78
C PRO A 26 -13.63 -15.28 4.09
N GLY A 27 -13.52 -15.23 2.77
CA GLY A 27 -13.99 -14.09 1.97
C GLY A 27 -12.96 -12.97 1.75
N ASP A 28 -11.77 -13.06 2.35
CA ASP A 28 -10.71 -12.08 2.13
C ASP A 28 -10.18 -12.14 0.68
N VAL A 29 -10.03 -10.97 0.07
CA VAL A 29 -9.12 -10.77 -1.07
C VAL A 29 -7.86 -10.09 -0.54
N LEU A 30 -6.78 -10.87 -0.36
CA LEU A 30 -5.52 -10.33 0.14
C LEU A 30 -4.68 -9.68 -0.95
N VAL A 31 -4.16 -8.50 -0.66
CA VAL A 31 -3.30 -7.71 -1.53
C VAL A 31 -2.03 -7.26 -0.79
N SER A 32 -1.01 -6.89 -1.56
CA SER A 32 0.23 -6.31 -1.01
C SER A 32 0.08 -4.81 -0.74
N SER A 33 1.03 -4.26 0.02
CA SER A 33 1.13 -2.81 0.24
C SER A 33 1.13 -2.01 -1.07
N THR A 34 1.79 -2.51 -2.11
CA THR A 34 1.83 -1.83 -3.40
C THR A 34 0.44 -1.68 -3.99
N VAL A 35 -0.38 -2.73 -4.00
CA VAL A 35 -1.75 -2.66 -4.54
C VAL A 35 -2.61 -1.72 -3.71
N LYS A 36 -2.51 -1.78 -2.38
CA LYS A 36 -3.17 -0.82 -1.48
C LYS A 36 -2.79 0.62 -1.85
N ASP A 37 -1.49 0.88 -2.03
CA ASP A 37 -0.95 2.20 -2.35
C ASP A 37 -1.36 2.66 -3.76
N LEU A 38 -1.50 1.75 -4.73
CA LEU A 38 -1.92 2.07 -6.09
C LEU A 38 -3.38 2.53 -6.19
N VAL A 39 -4.25 2.05 -5.30
CA VAL A 39 -5.70 2.21 -5.40
C VAL A 39 -6.30 3.08 -4.29
N VAL A 40 -5.46 3.77 -3.51
CA VAL A 40 -5.91 4.76 -2.53
C VAL A 40 -6.74 5.83 -3.27
N GLY A 41 -7.94 6.14 -2.75
CA GLY A 41 -8.89 7.08 -3.37
C GLY A 41 -9.93 6.45 -4.30
N SER A 42 -9.87 5.13 -4.55
CA SER A 42 -10.89 4.40 -5.33
C SER A 42 -12.17 4.06 -4.57
N GLY A 43 -12.24 4.39 -3.27
CA GLY A 43 -13.32 3.95 -2.38
C GLY A 43 -13.17 2.50 -1.91
N LEU A 44 -12.13 1.77 -2.34
CA LEU A 44 -11.77 0.48 -1.74
C LEU A 44 -11.12 0.70 -0.37
N GLU A 45 -11.60 -0.05 0.62
CA GLU A 45 -11.03 -0.09 1.95
C GLU A 45 -10.07 -1.27 2.09
N PHE A 46 -9.07 -1.11 2.97
CA PHE A 46 -8.04 -2.12 3.18
C PHE A 46 -7.80 -2.34 4.67
N GLY A 47 -8.16 -3.52 5.17
CA GLY A 47 -7.85 -3.96 6.53
C GLY A 47 -6.44 -4.54 6.61
N GLU A 48 -5.69 -4.23 7.67
CA GLU A 48 -4.34 -4.78 7.87
C GLU A 48 -4.39 -6.25 8.33
N ARG A 49 -3.63 -7.12 7.65
CA ARG A 49 -3.44 -8.53 8.03
C ARG A 49 -2.04 -8.83 8.55
N GLY A 50 -1.21 -7.79 8.68
CA GLY A 50 0.14 -7.84 9.25
C GLY A 50 1.24 -8.09 8.22
N SER A 51 2.49 -8.11 8.73
CA SER A 51 3.68 -8.35 7.93
C SER A 51 4.16 -9.80 8.08
N ARG A 52 4.56 -10.43 6.97
CA ARG A 52 5.08 -11.81 6.95
C ARG A 52 6.35 -11.90 6.12
N GLU A 53 7.25 -12.77 6.57
CA GLU A 53 8.43 -13.14 5.81
C GLU A 53 8.09 -14.25 4.83
N PHE A 54 8.48 -14.05 3.58
CA PHE A 54 8.36 -15.02 2.52
C PHE A 54 9.76 -15.47 2.10
N ALA A 55 10.02 -16.77 2.19
CA ALA A 55 11.31 -17.34 1.85
C ALA A 55 11.74 -16.93 0.44
N GLY A 56 12.87 -16.23 0.33
CA GLY A 56 13.41 -15.73 -0.94
C GLY A 56 12.73 -14.48 -1.51
N LEU A 57 11.70 -13.93 -0.85
CA LEU A 57 10.96 -12.74 -1.28
C LEU A 57 10.97 -11.61 -0.24
N GLY A 58 11.45 -11.89 0.98
CA GLY A 58 11.57 -10.91 2.05
C GLY A 58 10.24 -10.67 2.79
N MET A 59 10.20 -9.58 3.56
CA MET A 59 9.04 -9.25 4.40
C MET A 59 8.02 -8.42 3.64
N TRP A 60 6.77 -8.88 3.57
CA TRP A 60 5.67 -8.17 2.91
C TRP A 60 4.55 -7.89 3.91
N SER A 61 3.92 -6.73 3.78
CA SER A 61 2.70 -6.38 4.51
C SER A 61 1.47 -6.76 3.68
N LEU A 62 0.57 -7.54 4.27
CA LEU A 62 -0.66 -8.01 3.65
C LEU A 62 -1.86 -7.18 4.14
N TYR A 63 -2.76 -6.90 3.21
CA TYR A 63 -4.00 -6.17 3.47
C TYR A 63 -5.18 -6.93 2.86
N ALA A 64 -6.29 -7.02 3.57
CA ALA A 64 -7.55 -7.51 3.01
C ALA A 64 -8.27 -6.35 2.33
N ALA A 65 -8.52 -6.47 1.03
CA ALA A 65 -9.36 -5.55 0.28
C ALA A 65 -10.82 -5.84 0.63
N GLY A 66 -11.51 -4.83 1.17
CA GLY A 66 -12.92 -4.89 1.50
C GLY A 66 -13.69 -3.80 0.78
N THR A 67 -14.70 -4.20 0.02
CA THR A 67 -16.00 -3.55 0.14
C THR A 67 -16.69 -4.27 1.30
N ASP A 68 -16.93 -3.62 2.43
CA ASP A 68 -17.71 -4.14 3.57
C ASP A 68 -18.98 -4.90 3.05
N GLN A 69 -19.41 -6.11 3.45
CA GLN A 69 -19.38 -6.81 4.74
C GLN A 69 -19.90 -8.27 4.57
N PRO A 70 -19.62 -9.22 5.49
CA PRO A 70 -20.67 -10.07 6.05
C PRO A 70 -21.17 -9.41 7.36
N LEU A 71 -22.40 -8.91 7.28
CA LEU A 71 -23.24 -8.33 8.35
C LEU A 71 -22.86 -8.84 9.76
N THR A 72 -22.45 -7.96 10.68
CA THR A 72 -22.91 -7.95 12.10
C THR A 72 -22.19 -6.91 12.98
N THR A 73 -23.03 -6.09 13.62
CA THR A 73 -22.88 -5.36 14.90
C THR A 73 -21.75 -4.34 15.09
N SER A 74 -22.18 -3.08 15.11
CA SER A 74 -21.51 -1.89 15.61
C SER A 74 -20.75 -2.08 16.92
N THR A 75 -19.55 -1.49 16.99
CA THR A 75 -19.07 -0.71 18.15
C THR A 75 -18.07 0.34 17.65
N GLU A 76 -18.47 1.60 17.82
CA GLU A 76 -17.87 2.95 17.67
C GLU A 76 -16.49 3.23 17.03
N PRO A 77 -16.35 4.44 16.42
CA PRO A 77 -15.17 4.88 15.69
C PRO A 77 -14.07 5.37 16.66
N ASP A 78 -12.89 4.76 16.58
CA ASP A 78 -11.72 5.26 17.29
C ASP A 78 -11.26 6.59 16.67
N ARG A 79 -11.25 7.63 17.49
CA ARG A 79 -10.79 8.98 17.15
C ARG A 79 -9.28 8.96 16.90
N THR A 80 -8.85 8.62 15.70
CA THR A 80 -7.44 8.71 15.36
C THR A 80 -7.12 10.17 14.97
N THR A 81 -6.32 10.80 15.82
CA THR A 81 -5.60 12.05 15.57
C THR A 81 -5.13 12.16 14.12
N PRO A 82 -5.14 13.34 13.47
CA PRO A 82 -4.58 13.51 12.13
C PRO A 82 -3.08 13.21 12.20
N SER A 83 -2.71 11.98 11.82
CA SER A 83 -1.33 11.59 11.73
C SER A 83 -0.74 12.33 10.55
N THR A 84 -0.04 13.43 10.81
CA THR A 84 0.71 14.25 9.83
C THR A 84 1.90 13.47 9.21
N SER A 85 1.90 12.14 9.34
CA SER A 85 2.98 11.25 8.96
C SER A 85 2.59 10.51 7.69
N LEU A 86 3.23 10.92 6.59
CA LEU A 86 3.18 10.23 5.31
C LEU A 86 3.65 8.76 5.42
N SER A 87 3.03 7.88 4.64
CA SER A 87 3.44 6.50 4.43
C SER A 87 4.85 6.44 3.83
N ARG A 88 5.50 5.26 3.85
CA ARG A 88 6.82 5.10 3.24
C ARG A 88 6.82 5.50 1.77
N ARG A 89 5.79 5.10 1.02
CA ARG A 89 5.66 5.40 -0.40
C ARG A 89 5.36 6.87 -0.66
N GLU A 90 4.50 7.46 0.16
CA GLU A 90 4.20 8.90 0.11
C GLU A 90 5.44 9.74 0.42
N LYS A 91 6.30 9.31 1.36
CA LYS A 91 7.58 9.96 1.64
C LYS A 91 8.53 9.89 0.44
N GLU A 92 8.62 8.74 -0.23
CA GLU A 92 9.44 8.61 -1.44
C GLU A 92 8.97 9.56 -2.54
N VAL A 93 7.66 9.62 -2.79
CA VAL A 93 7.06 10.55 -3.75
C VAL A 93 7.32 12.00 -3.34
N ALA A 94 7.08 12.37 -2.07
CA ALA A 94 7.33 13.72 -1.56
C ALA A 94 8.80 14.15 -1.69
N GLN A 95 9.76 13.25 -1.45
CA GLN A 95 11.19 13.53 -1.64
C GLN A 95 11.55 13.77 -3.11
N LEU A 96 10.95 13.02 -4.03
CA LEU A 96 11.19 13.24 -5.46
C LEU A 96 10.51 14.51 -5.97
N LEU A 97 9.32 14.84 -5.45
CA LEU A 97 8.67 16.13 -5.69
C LEU A 97 9.52 17.31 -5.21
N ALA A 98 10.14 17.20 -4.03
CA ALA A 98 11.02 18.21 -3.46
C ALA A 98 12.30 18.43 -4.28
N LYS A 99 12.74 17.40 -5.02
CA LYS A 99 13.84 17.50 -6.00
C LYS A 99 13.43 18.14 -7.33
N GLY A 100 12.16 18.53 -7.48
CA GLY A 100 11.64 19.18 -8.68
C GLY A 100 11.24 18.23 -9.81
N LEU A 101 11.20 16.92 -9.58
CA LEU A 101 10.83 15.96 -10.63
C LEU A 101 9.34 16.08 -11.00
N SER A 102 9.03 15.92 -12.28
CA SER A 102 7.67 15.80 -12.78
C SER A 102 7.03 14.46 -12.39
N ASN A 103 5.69 14.37 -12.43
CA ASN A 103 4.97 13.13 -12.13
C ASN A 103 5.43 11.98 -13.05
N ARG A 104 5.75 12.29 -14.32
CA ARG A 104 6.30 11.33 -15.29
C ARG A 104 7.66 10.78 -14.87
N GLU A 105 8.61 11.66 -14.50
CA GLU A 105 9.95 11.23 -14.06
C GLU A 105 9.90 10.44 -12.75
N ILE A 106 9.00 10.81 -11.84
CA ILE A 106 8.75 10.07 -10.61
C ILE A 106 8.19 8.69 -10.95
N ALA A 107 7.23 8.61 -11.87
CA ALA A 107 6.62 7.36 -12.31
C ALA A 107 7.67 6.40 -12.90
N GLU A 108 8.53 6.90 -13.78
CA GLU A 108 9.64 6.12 -14.35
C GLU A 108 10.60 5.62 -13.26
N ARG A 109 10.98 6.48 -12.32
CA ARG A 109 11.94 6.15 -11.27
C ARG A 109 11.39 5.17 -10.23
N LEU A 110 10.08 5.22 -10.01
CA LEU A 110 9.38 4.40 -9.04
C LEU A 110 8.71 3.16 -9.66
N TYR A 111 8.84 2.96 -10.98
CA TYR A 111 8.18 1.91 -11.77
C TYR A 111 6.65 1.93 -11.57
N LEU A 112 6.06 3.12 -11.60
CA LEU A 112 4.62 3.38 -11.45
C LEU A 112 4.05 3.99 -12.72
N SER A 113 2.72 4.10 -12.81
CA SER A 113 2.06 4.92 -13.82
C SER A 113 2.03 6.40 -13.39
N GLU A 114 1.99 7.32 -14.36
CA GLU A 114 1.85 8.76 -14.06
C GLU A 114 0.58 9.07 -13.25
N ARG A 115 -0.54 8.40 -13.58
CA ARG A 115 -1.80 8.51 -12.84
C ARG A 115 -1.68 8.06 -11.38
N THR A 116 -0.87 7.03 -11.12
CA THR A 116 -0.60 6.59 -9.75
C THR A 116 0.17 7.65 -8.97
N VAL A 117 1.17 8.27 -9.59
CA VAL A 117 1.95 9.34 -8.95
C VAL A 117 1.08 10.56 -8.69
N ASP A 118 0.22 10.92 -9.63
CA ASP A 118 -0.76 12.00 -9.46
C ASP A 118 -1.67 11.78 -8.24
N ASN A 119 -2.22 10.57 -8.12
CA ASN A 119 -2.98 10.18 -6.94
C ASN A 119 -2.14 10.29 -5.65
N HIS A 120 -0.90 9.80 -5.64
CA HIS A 120 -0.02 9.96 -4.48
C HIS A 120 0.20 11.43 -4.11
N VAL A 121 0.40 12.31 -5.09
CA VAL A 121 0.57 13.76 -4.86
C VAL A 121 -0.67 14.35 -4.21
N HIS A 122 -1.86 14.06 -4.75
CA HIS A 122 -3.12 14.54 -4.20
C HIS A 122 -3.31 14.10 -2.73
N HIS A 123 -2.99 12.85 -2.42
CA HIS A 123 -3.10 12.32 -1.06
C HIS A 123 -2.06 12.92 -0.10
N ILE A 124 -0.84 13.19 -0.57
CA ILE A 124 0.18 13.89 0.22
C ILE A 124 -0.31 15.30 0.56
N LEU A 125 -0.88 16.00 -0.42
CA LEU A 125 -1.44 17.33 -0.23
C LEU A 125 -2.59 17.33 0.78
N ASP A 126 -3.56 16.44 0.63
CA ASP A 126 -4.69 16.28 1.55
C ASP A 126 -4.23 15.98 2.99
N LYS A 127 -3.34 15.00 3.16
CA LYS A 127 -2.80 14.61 4.49
C LYS A 127 -1.99 15.72 5.17
N LEU A 128 -1.30 16.55 4.39
CA LEU A 128 -0.51 17.66 4.92
C LEU A 128 -1.34 18.95 5.03
N GLY A 129 -2.56 18.98 4.50
CA GLY A 129 -3.39 20.18 4.42
C GLY A 129 -2.78 21.25 3.50
N PHE A 130 -2.12 20.82 2.42
CA PHE A 130 -1.47 21.69 1.45
C PHE A 130 -2.27 21.75 0.16
N ASP A 131 -2.26 22.91 -0.49
CA ASP A 131 -2.94 23.14 -1.76
C ASP A 131 -1.97 23.07 -2.95
N SER A 132 -0.67 23.03 -2.69
CA SER A 132 0.36 23.05 -3.74
C SER A 132 1.56 22.16 -3.45
N ARG A 133 2.04 21.49 -4.51
CA ARG A 133 3.28 20.71 -4.49
C ARG A 133 4.52 21.50 -4.03
N VAL A 134 4.49 22.83 -4.16
CA VAL A 134 5.56 23.71 -3.67
C VAL A 134 5.61 23.67 -2.14
N GLN A 135 4.46 23.64 -1.47
CA GLN A 135 4.39 23.52 0.00
C GLN A 135 4.95 22.17 0.47
N VAL A 136 4.73 21.09 -0.29
CA VAL A 136 5.35 19.79 -0.02
C VAL A 136 6.87 19.87 -0.10
N ALA A 137 7.42 20.55 -1.11
CA ALA A 137 8.87 20.72 -1.25
C ALA A 137 9.47 21.50 -0.07
N THR A 138 8.80 22.57 0.35
CA THR A 138 9.21 23.37 1.51
C THR A 138 9.13 22.57 2.82
N TRP A 139 8.08 21.76 3.00
CA TRP A 139 7.92 20.90 4.17
C TRP A 139 9.00 19.82 4.26
N VAL A 140 9.35 19.18 3.15
CA VAL A 140 10.45 18.20 3.12
C VAL A 140 11.78 18.85 3.49
N ALA A 141 12.03 20.10 3.09
CA ALA A 141 13.25 20.82 3.43
C ALA A 141 13.33 21.26 4.90
N GLN A 142 12.19 21.33 5.61
CA GLN A 142 12.12 21.68 7.04
C GLN A 142 12.23 20.47 7.97
N LYS A 143 12.35 19.26 7.43
CA LYS A 143 12.35 18.00 8.18
C LYS A 143 13.73 17.33 8.18
#